data_AF-A0A0A9E8J0-F1
#
_entry.id   AF-A0A0A9E8J0-F1
#
_cell.length_a   1.000
_cell.length_b   1.000
_cell.length_c   1.000
_cell.angle_alpha   90.00
_cell.angle_beta   90.00
_cell.angle_gamma   90.00
#
_symmetry.space_group_name_H-M   'P 1'
#
loop_
_entity.id
_entity.type
_entity.pdbx_description
1 polymer ?
#
loop_
_entity_poly.entity_id
_entity_poly.type
_entity_poly.pdbx_seq_one_letter_code
_entity_poly.pdbx_strand_id
1 'polypeptide(L)' 'MKAEKIHYSKSPEAVQLMASIKKLLDPNSILNPYKVLPQSAVAEG' A
#
# COMPACT_ATOMS: atom_id res chain seq x y z
N MET A 1 12.56 2.81 4.90
CA MET A 1 11.36 3.54 5.39
C MET A 1 10.37 2.53 5.97
N LYS A 2 9.40 2.89 6.84
CA LYS A 2 8.58 1.89 7.59
C LYS A 2 7.65 1.05 6.70
N ALA A 3 7.15 1.63 5.60
CA ALA A 3 6.26 0.95 4.66
C ALA A 3 6.95 -0.19 3.90
N GLU A 4 8.23 -0.04 3.55
CA GLU A 4 9.01 -1.09 2.87
C GLU A 4 9.22 -2.32 3.75
N LYS A 5 9.15 -2.18 5.07
CA LYS A 5 9.32 -3.27 6.03
C LYS A 5 8.01 -4.02 6.34
N ILE A 6 6.91 -3.71 5.64
CA ILE A 6 5.60 -4.33 5.90
C ILE A 6 5.62 -5.84 5.68
N HIS A 7 6.51 -6.35 4.83
CA HIS A 7 6.69 -7.78 4.55
C HIS A 7 7.13 -8.60 5.78
N TYR A 8 7.67 -7.97 6.83
CA TYR A 8 7.99 -8.67 8.08
C TYR A 8 6.76 -8.97 8.95
N SER A 9 5.64 -8.28 8.71
CA SER A 9 4.45 -8.35 9.58
C SER A 9 3.17 -8.70 8.84
N LYS A 10 3.19 -8.71 7.50
CA LYS A 10 2.06 -9.07 6.65
C LYS A 10 2.52 -9.87 5.45
N SER A 11 1.67 -10.79 5.01
CA SER A 11 1.90 -11.54 3.79
C SER A 11 1.73 -10.65 2.56
N PRO A 12 2.36 -11.00 1.42
CA PRO A 12 2.22 -10.26 0.17
C PRO A 12 0.77 -10.08 -0.29
N GLU A 13 -0.08 -11.08 -0.08
CA GLU A 13 -1.49 -11.06 -0.48
C GLU A 13 -2.29 -10.04 0.34
N ALA A 14 -1.99 -9.94 1.64
CA ALA A 14 -2.60 -8.93 2.50
C ALA A 14 -2.17 -7.51 2.08
N VAL A 15 -0.92 -7.33 1.66
CA VAL A 15 -0.41 -6.04 1.16
C VAL A 15 -1.10 -5.67 -0.16
N GLN A 16 -1.30 -6.62 -1.07
CA GLN A 16 -2.05 -6.42 -2.31
C GLN A 16 -3.50 -6.02 -2.03
N LEU A 17 -4.20 -6.74 -1.13
CA LEU A 17 -5.57 -6.40 -0.75
C LEU A 17 -5.66 -4.97 -0.16
N MET A 18 -4.72 -4.61 0.71
CA MET A 18 -4.65 -3.25 1.26
C MET A 18 -4.45 -2.20 0.16
N ALA A 19 -3.64 -2.49 -0.86
CA ALA A 19 -3.45 -1.60 -2.00
C ALA A 19 -4.73 -1.44 -2.83
N SER A 20 -5.47 -2.53 -3.08
CA SER A 20 -6.76 -2.49 -3.77
C SER A 20 -7.79 -1.62 -3.03
N ILE A 21 -7.89 -1.81 -1.71
CA ILE A 21 -8.77 -1.02 -0.84
C ILE A 21 -8.35 0.45 -0.83
N LYS A 22 -7.04 0.72 -0.76
CA LYS A 22 -6.49 2.08 -0.78
C LYS A 22 -6.81 2.80 -2.09
N LYS A 23 -6.70 2.13 -3.24
CA LYS A 23 -7.04 2.68 -4.56
C LYS A 23 -8.53 3.02 -4.67
N LEU A 24 -9.40 2.17 -4.10
CA LEU A 24 -10.84 2.41 -4.06
C LEU A 24 -11.21 3.64 -3.22
N LEU A 25 -10.56 3.80 -2.06
CA LEU A 25 -10.88 4.86 -1.09
C LEU A 25 -10.19 6.20 -1.39
N ASP A 26 -9.01 6.17 -2.00
CA ASP A 26 -8.19 7.35 -2.26
C ASP A 26 -7.50 7.26 -3.63
N PRO A 27 -8.28 7.38 -4.72
CA PRO A 27 -7.77 7.28 -6.08
C PRO A 27 -6.76 8.38 -6.42
N ASN A 28 -6.86 9.53 -5.75
CA ASN A 28 -5.97 10.68 -5.95
C ASN A 28 -4.76 10.67 -5.01
N SER A 29 -4.61 9.65 -4.16
CA SER A 29 -3.50 9.51 -3.20
C SER A 29 -3.30 10.74 -2.29
N ILE A 30 -4.39 11.42 -1.92
CA ILE A 30 -4.36 12.64 -1.09
C ILE A 30 -4.15 12.27 0.39
N LEU A 31 -4.64 11.10 0.81
CA LEU A 31 -4.54 10.63 2.18
C LEU A 31 -3.23 9.89 2.42
N ASN A 32 -2.25 10.63 2.95
CA ASN A 32 -1.03 10.09 3.56
C ASN A 32 -0.21 9.19 2.60
N PRO A 33 0.34 9.78 1.52
CA PRO A 33 0.74 9.08 0.29
C PRO A 33 1.83 8.00 0.43
N TYR A 34 2.63 7.97 1.51
CA TYR A 34 3.84 7.12 1.58
C TYR A 34 4.03 6.35 2.90
N LYS A 35 3.04 6.39 3.80
CA LYS A 35 3.24 5.89 5.18
C LYS A 35 2.75 4.46 5.40
N VAL A 36 1.91 3.95 4.50
CA VAL A 36 1.09 2.75 4.75
C VAL A 36 1.49 1.57 3.87
N LEU A 37 1.77 1.79 2.58
CA LEU A 37 2.11 0.74 1.63
C LEU A 37 3.37 1.10 0.85
N PRO A 38 4.20 0.11 0.47
CA PRO A 38 5.35 0.35 -0.37
C PRO A 38 4.90 0.82 -1.76
N GLN A 39 5.66 1.75 -2.36
CA GLN A 39 5.34 2.35 -3.67
C GLN A 39 5.10 1.30 -4.76
N SER A 40 5.85 0.20 -4.72
CA SER A 40 5.71 -0.93 -5.64
C SER A 40 4.34 -1.60 -5.58
N ALA A 41 3.67 -1.59 -4.42
CA ALA A 41 2.33 -2.17 -4.27
C ALA A 41 1.21 -1.23 -4.76
N VAL A 42 1.47 0.07 -4.92
CA VAL A 42 0.46 1.07 -5.33
C VAL A 42 0.60 1.44 -6.81
N ALA A 43 1.80 1.26 -7.39
CA ALA A 43 2.10 1.60 -8.79
C ALA A 43 1.74 0.48 -9.79
N GLU A 44 1.48 -0.74 -9.33
CA GLU A 44 0.96 -1.81 -10.20
C GLU A 44 -0.56 -1.69 -10.33
N GLY A 45 -0.99 -1.06 -11.42
CA GLY A 45 -2.37 -1.07 -11.86
C GLY A 45 -2.66 -0.03 -12.93
#